data_AF-A0A497N7A6-F1
#
_entry.id   AF-A0A497N7A6-F1
#
_cell.length_a   1.000
_cell.length_b   1.000
_cell.length_c   1.000
_cell.angle_alpha   90.00
_cell.angle_beta   90.00
_cell.angle_gamma   90.00
#
_symmetry.space_group_name_H-M   'P 1'
#
loop_
_entity.id
_entity.type
_entity.pdbx_description
1 polymer ?
#
loop_
_entity_poly.entity_id
_entity_poly.type
_entity_poly.pdbx_seq_one_letter_code
_entity_poly.pdbx_strand_id
1 'polypeptide(L)'
;MTNNKIEKLPKLPITILDAVNNGTLAVFIGAGVSRIVGCLGWDKLAERLVERCFATQCQDGSQCINYKEKDILSADRDHKKLFLFVITFYVRTI
;
A
#
# COMPACT_ATOMS: atom_id res chain seq x y z
N MET A 1 26.25 25.91 -29.99
CA MET A 1 25.48 25.95 -28.73
C MET A 1 24.14 25.27 -28.99
N THR A 2 23.95 24.03 -28.56
CA THR A 2 22.70 23.29 -28.79
C THR A 2 21.73 23.56 -27.64
N ASN A 3 20.58 24.12 -27.99
CA ASN A 3 19.52 24.50 -27.07
C ASN A 3 18.80 23.21 -26.60
N ASN A 4 19.26 22.60 -25.50
CA ASN A 4 18.68 21.38 -24.94
C ASN A 4 17.33 21.67 -24.27
N LYS A 5 16.28 21.77 -25.08
CA LYS A 5 14.91 21.92 -24.61
C LYS A 5 14.41 20.56 -24.11
N ILE A 6 14.33 20.38 -22.80
CA ILE A 6 13.73 19.17 -22.20
C ILE A 6 12.24 19.18 -22.55
N GLU A 7 11.79 18.20 -23.33
CA GLU A 7 10.38 18.03 -23.66
C GLU A 7 9.57 17.76 -22.38
N LYS A 8 8.39 18.40 -22.25
CA LYS A 8 7.53 18.31 -21.05
C LYS A 8 7.07 16.88 -20.75
N LEU A 9 7.00 16.05 -21.78
CA LEU A 9 6.72 14.62 -21.71
C LEU A 9 7.69 13.91 -22.64
N PRO A 10 8.33 12.82 -22.21
CA PRO A 10 9.17 12.04 -23.09
C PRO A 10 8.32 11.38 -24.17
N LYS A 11 8.88 11.24 -25.37
CA LYS A 11 8.26 10.45 -26.44
C LYS A 11 8.04 9.03 -25.96
N LEU A 12 6.83 8.50 -26.17
CA LEU A 12 6.51 7.13 -25.85
C LEU A 12 7.33 6.20 -26.76
N PRO A 13 8.05 5.20 -26.21
CA PRO A 13 8.74 4.20 -27.01
C PRO A 13 7.77 3.50 -27.97
N ILE A 14 8.16 3.37 -29.24
CA ILE A 14 7.33 2.76 -30.28
C ILE A 14 6.87 1.35 -29.91
N THR A 15 7.71 0.60 -29.20
CA THR A 15 7.41 -0.76 -28.74
C THR A 15 6.23 -0.83 -27.78
N ILE A 16 6.01 0.21 -26.95
CA ILE A 16 4.84 0.29 -26.07
C ILE A 16 3.59 0.58 -26.90
N LEU A 17 3.70 1.49 -27.88
CA LEU A 17 2.59 1.83 -28.78
C LEU A 17 2.14 0.60 -29.58
N ASP A 18 3.10 -0.16 -30.11
CA ASP A 18 2.83 -1.39 -30.86
C ASP A 18 2.18 -2.47 -29.97
N ALA A 19 2.65 -2.63 -28.73
CA ALA A 19 2.05 -3.59 -27.79
C ALA A 19 0.61 -3.22 -27.40
N VAL A 20 0.28 -1.92 -27.30
CA VAL A 20 -1.11 -1.45 -27.10
C VAL A 20 -1.96 -1.80 -28.32
N ASN A 21 -1.48 -1.42 -29.51
CA ASN A 21 -2.23 -1.59 -30.76
C ASN A 21 -2.48 -3.07 -31.10
N ASN A 22 -1.55 -3.94 -30.73
CA ASN A 22 -1.65 -5.38 -30.96
C ASN A 22 -2.36 -6.13 -29.83
N GLY A 23 -2.83 -5.43 -28.78
CA GLY A 23 -3.51 -6.05 -27.64
C GLY A 23 -2.61 -6.97 -26.78
N THR A 24 -1.29 -6.80 -26.86
CA THR A 24 -0.29 -7.63 -26.17
C THR A 24 0.34 -6.95 -24.96
N LEU A 25 -0.03 -5.70 -24.66
CA LEU A 25 0.46 -4.98 -23.49
C LEU A 25 -0.21 -5.47 -22.19
N ALA A 26 0.59 -6.00 -21.28
CA ALA A 26 0.20 -6.24 -19.89
C ALA A 26 0.89 -5.21 -18.97
N VAL A 27 0.11 -4.46 -18.18
CA VAL A 27 0.63 -3.45 -17.25
C VAL A 27 0.57 -3.97 -15.82
N PHE A 28 1.72 -4.07 -15.16
CA PHE A 28 1.81 -4.40 -13.74
C PHE A 28 1.98 -3.13 -12.92
N ILE A 29 0.94 -2.74 -12.19
CA ILE A 29 0.95 -1.56 -11.32
C ILE A 29 1.16 -2.00 -9.88
N GLY A 30 2.31 -1.63 -9.31
CA GLY A 30 2.57 -1.80 -7.88
C GLY A 30 2.04 -0.62 -7.05
N ALA A 31 1.95 -0.81 -5.73
CA ALA A 31 1.52 0.21 -4.75
C ALA A 31 2.39 1.49 -4.70
N GLY A 32 3.49 1.55 -5.47
CA GLY A 32 4.27 2.77 -5.64
C GLY A 32 3.56 3.83 -6.50
N VAL A 33 2.79 3.40 -7.50
CA VAL A 33 2.07 4.30 -8.41
C VAL A 33 0.85 4.93 -7.71
N SER A 34 0.23 4.19 -6.78
CA SER A 34 -0.90 4.69 -6.00
C SER A 34 -0.50 5.83 -5.03
N ARG A 35 0.75 5.87 -4.55
CA ARG A 35 1.28 7.01 -3.76
C ARG A 35 1.31 8.31 -4.57
N ILE A 36 1.58 8.25 -5.88
CA ILE A 36 1.64 9.43 -6.75
C ILE A 36 0.26 10.08 -6.92
N VAL A 37 -0.81 9.28 -6.87
CA VAL A 37 -2.20 9.75 -6.94
C VAL A 37 -2.83 10.00 -5.56
N GLY A 38 -2.03 10.01 -4.49
CA GLY A 38 -2.46 10.36 -3.14
C GLY A 38 -2.96 9.21 -2.27
N CYS A 39 -2.85 7.96 -2.73
CA CYS A 39 -3.18 6.81 -1.89
C CYS A 39 -2.08 6.57 -0.84
N LEU A 40 -2.50 6.11 0.34
CA LEU A 40 -1.59 5.83 1.45
C LEU A 40 -0.59 4.73 1.08
N GLY A 41 0.66 4.93 1.50
CA GLY A 41 1.67 3.88 1.47
C GLY A 41 1.39 2.76 2.45
N TRP A 42 2.09 1.64 2.28
CA TRP A 42 2.03 0.49 3.19
C TRP A 42 2.31 0.84 4.65
N ASP A 43 3.16 1.83 4.88
CA ASP A 43 3.49 2.41 6.18
C ASP A 43 2.26 3.02 6.87
N LYS A 44 1.57 3.94 6.18
CA LYS A 44 0.35 4.57 6.70
C LYS A 44 -0.83 3.62 6.77
N LEU A 45 -0.88 2.64 5.89
CA LEU A 45 -1.91 1.60 5.93
C LEU A 45 -1.73 0.71 7.17
N ALA A 46 -0.49 0.29 7.45
CA ALA A 46 -0.12 -0.50 8.62
C ALA A 46 -0.42 0.25 9.93
N GLU A 47 -0.03 1.51 10.03
CA GLU A 47 -0.33 2.39 11.17
C GLU A 47 -1.84 2.45 11.47
N ARG A 48 -2.64 2.78 10.45
CA ARG A 48 -4.11 2.87 10.59
C ARG A 48 -4.76 1.54 10.94
N LEU A 49 -4.19 0.44 10.47
CA LEU A 49 -4.72 -0.89 10.75
C LEU A 49 -4.49 -1.27 12.22
N VAL A 50 -3.32 -0.96 12.79
CA VAL A 50 -3.04 -1.13 14.23
C VAL A 50 -3.99 -0.27 15.06
N GLU A 51 -4.16 1.00 14.69
CA GLU A 51 -5.11 1.89 15.37
C GLU A 51 -6.55 1.35 15.32
N ARG A 52 -6.97 0.85 14.15
CA ARG A 52 -8.30 0.28 13.97
C ARG A 52 -8.51 -0.94 14.87
N CYS A 53 -7.54 -1.86 14.94
CA CYS A 53 -7.64 -3.02 15.81
C CYS A 53 -7.64 -2.63 17.29
N PHE A 54 -6.86 -1.64 17.69
CA PHE A 54 -6.90 -1.16 19.07
C PHE A 54 -8.25 -0.53 19.44
N ALA A 55 -8.88 0.17 18.50
CA ALA A 55 -10.19 0.81 18.70
C ALA A 55 -11.38 -0.15 18.52
N THR A 56 -11.20 -1.30 17.86
CA THR A 56 -12.28 -2.25 17.58
C THR A 56 -12.53 -3.15 18.78
N GLN A 57 -13.78 -3.28 19.18
CA GLN A 57 -14.21 -4.24 20.20
C GLN A 57 -14.61 -5.57 19.56
N CYS A 58 -14.15 -6.65 20.18
CA CYS A 58 -14.55 -8.01 19.93
C CYS A 58 -16.00 -8.25 20.41
N GLN A 59 -16.59 -9.38 20.02
CA GLN A 59 -17.93 -9.78 20.44
C GLN A 59 -18.08 -9.94 21.98
N ASP A 60 -16.97 -10.21 22.68
CA ASP A 60 -16.91 -10.31 24.14
C ASP A 60 -16.71 -8.96 24.85
N GLY A 61 -16.69 -7.85 24.10
CA GLY A 61 -16.47 -6.49 24.61
C GLY A 61 -15.00 -6.14 24.89
N SER A 62 -14.06 -7.08 24.71
CA SER A 62 -12.62 -6.81 24.77
C SER A 62 -12.16 -6.06 23.52
N GLN A 63 -10.99 -5.41 23.58
CA GLN A 63 -10.37 -4.82 22.38
C GLN A 63 -9.69 -5.92 21.53
N CYS A 64 -9.67 -5.75 20.21
CA CYS A 64 -9.05 -6.72 19.30
C CYS A 64 -7.53 -6.84 19.50
N ILE A 65 -6.88 -5.77 19.95
CA ILE A 65 -5.50 -5.80 20.48
C ILE A 65 -5.40 -4.93 21.74
N ASN A 66 -4.52 -5.32 22.66
CA ASN A 66 -4.25 -4.58 23.89
C ASN A 66 -3.13 -3.53 23.73
N TYR A 67 -2.87 -2.76 24.79
CA TYR A 67 -1.85 -1.70 24.77
C TYR A 67 -0.43 -2.23 24.46
N LYS A 68 -0.04 -3.38 25.01
CA LYS A 68 1.30 -3.96 24.77
C LYS A 68 1.44 -4.43 23.33
N GLU A 69 0.40 -5.05 22.79
CA GLU A 69 0.37 -5.50 21.39
C GLU A 69 0.42 -4.32 20.43
N LYS A 70 -0.30 -3.24 20.73
CA LYS A 70 -0.21 -1.99 19.97
C LYS A 70 1.23 -1.47 19.93
N ASP A 71 1.90 -1.40 21.08
CA ASP A 71 3.26 -0.86 21.18
C ASP A 71 4.28 -1.71 20.41
N ILE A 72 4.17 -3.04 20.50
CA ILE A 72 5.01 -3.98 19.76
C ILE A 72 4.78 -3.85 18.25
N LEU A 73 3.53 -3.80 17.81
CA LEU A 73 3.15 -3.68 16.41
C LEU A 73 3.59 -2.32 15.84
N SER A 74 3.40 -1.22 16.58
CA SER A 74 3.85 0.11 16.16
C SER A 74 5.37 0.26 16.07
N ALA A 75 6.14 -0.57 16.78
CA ALA A 75 7.60 -0.57 16.72
C ALA A 75 8.18 -1.41 15.56
N ASP A 76 7.37 -2.28 14.93
CA ASP A 76 7.82 -3.14 13.83
C ASP A 76 7.96 -2.36 12.52
N ARG A 77 9.11 -2.50 11.86
CA ARG A 77 9.42 -1.85 10.57
C ARG A 77 9.02 -2.69 9.37
N ASP A 78 8.66 -3.95 9.56
CA ASP A 78 8.18 -4.85 8.51
C ASP A 78 6.65 -4.73 8.35
N HIS A 79 6.25 -3.62 7.74
CA HIS A 79 4.86 -3.28 7.47
C HIS A 79 4.10 -4.37 6.69
N LYS A 80 4.79 -5.24 5.94
CA LYS A 80 4.15 -6.35 5.20
C LYS A 80 3.75 -7.49 6.13
N LYS A 81 4.63 -7.87 7.07
CA LYS A 81 4.30 -8.88 8.09
C LYS A 81 3.22 -8.38 9.03
N LEU A 82 3.31 -7.11 9.42
CA LEU A 82 2.31 -6.49 10.27
C LEU A 82 0.92 -6.49 9.64
N PHE A 83 0.83 -6.17 8.35
CA PHE A 83 -0.44 -6.21 7.62
C PHE A 83 -1.05 -7.62 7.59
N LEU A 84 -0.23 -8.64 7.33
CA LEU A 84 -0.67 -10.04 7.34
C LEU A 84 -1.13 -10.50 8.73
N PHE A 85 -0.38 -10.15 9.77
CA PHE A 85 -0.70 -10.50 11.15
C PHE A 85 -2.02 -9.86 11.57
N VAL A 86 -2.16 -8.55 11.37
CA VAL A 86 -3.34 -7.81 11.80
C VAL A 86 -4.59 -8.19 11.01
N ILE A 87 -4.51 -8.46 9.70
CA ILE A 87 -5.65 -9.01 8.94
C ILE A 87 -6.08 -10.37 9.47
N THR A 88 -5.13 -11.25 9.78
CA THR A 88 -5.43 -12.59 10.29
C THR A 88 -6.16 -12.54 11.63
N PHE A 89 -5.81 -11.59 12.49
CA PHE A 89 -6.52 -11.35 13.74
C PHE A 89 -7.90 -10.74 13.48
N TYR A 90 -7.97 -9.65 12.70
CA TYR A 90 -9.22 -8.96 12.41
C TYR A 90 -10.29 -9.89 11.82
N VAL A 91 -9.94 -10.71 10.81
CA VAL A 91 -10.88 -11.64 10.15
C VAL A 91 -11.32 -12.79 11.07
N ARG A 92 -10.57 -13.10 12.13
CA ARG A 92 -10.96 -14.12 13.13
C ARG A 92 -11.89 -13.58 14.21
N THR A 93 -12.00 -12.27 14.33
CA THR A 93 -12.71 -11.59 15.44
C THR A 93 -14.09 -11.06 15.03
N ILE A 94 -14.34 -10.91 13.72
CA ILE A 94 -15.67 -10.64 13.12
C ILE A 94 -16.39 -11.95 12.82
#